data_AF-K1UDM7-F1
#
_entry.id   AF-K1UDM7-F1
#
_cell.length_a   1.000
_cell.length_b   1.000
_cell.length_c   1.000
_cell.angle_alpha   90.00
_cell.angle_beta   90.00
_cell.angle_gamma   90.00
#
_symmetry.space_group_name_H-M   'P 1'
#
loop_
_entity.id
_entity.type
_entity.pdbx_description
1 polymer ?
#
loop_
_entity_poly.entity_id
_entity_poly.type
_entity_poly.pdbx_seq_one_letter_code
_entity_poly.pdbx_strand_id
1 'polypeptide(L)'
;TFSMNPLGDMALSGRYLLTGGSVRYNPPVIAQKVFAIRPGSYVEWTGNPADPHFDITATETVRASVSTDGGESRPVNFDISVQVRNSLEDLAVSFGLSAPEDLTMQNQLQSLTDEQRAQQAMNLLIYNTYTGPGTTARANAENPLNAFVQKELNQWAQNSLKGVDLSFGIDSYDETDPNGARTDYSYRLSKNLFGNRFRVIIGGKFSTDTDPTENLKENMIDDISLEYVLTRRGNMFLRLFRHTGYESILEGEITETGVGFIIRKKMARLLDLFRSADRTGKKRNRHESDTH
;
A
#
# COMPACT_ATOMS: atom_id res chain seq x y z
N THR A 1 -31.81 23.84 23.54
CA THR A 1 -32.46 23.64 24.86
C THR A 1 -32.52 22.16 25.15
N PHE A 2 -32.04 21.76 26.33
CA PHE A 2 -32.10 20.38 26.81
C PHE A 2 -33.09 20.29 27.97
N SER A 3 -33.89 19.23 28.03
CA SER A 3 -34.77 18.91 29.15
C SER A 3 -34.71 17.41 29.45
N MET A 4 -34.96 17.05 30.71
CA MET A 4 -35.01 15.67 31.18
C MET A 4 -36.11 15.56 32.22
N ASN A 5 -37.00 14.57 32.09
CA ASN A 5 -38.06 14.34 33.08
C ASN A 5 -37.56 13.43 34.23
N PRO A 6 -38.31 13.34 35.35
CA PRO A 6 -37.93 12.47 36.48
C PRO A 6 -37.91 10.96 36.17
N LEU A 7 -38.51 10.53 35.06
CA LEU A 7 -38.51 9.14 34.58
C LEU A 7 -37.29 8.81 33.72
N GLY A 8 -36.49 9.82 33.34
CA GLY A 8 -35.28 9.67 32.56
C GLY A 8 -35.43 10.02 31.07
N ASP A 9 -36.62 10.41 30.61
CA ASP A 9 -36.82 10.80 29.21
C ASP A 9 -36.14 12.14 28.95
N MET A 10 -35.22 12.15 27.99
CA MET A 10 -34.47 13.32 27.60
C MET A 10 -35.03 13.90 26.30
N ALA A 11 -35.01 15.22 26.19
CA ALA A 11 -35.30 15.93 24.95
C ALA A 11 -34.27 17.04 24.70
N LEU A 12 -33.85 17.18 23.45
CA LEU A 12 -32.94 18.20 22.97
C LEU A 12 -33.58 18.89 21.76
N SER A 13 -33.58 20.22 21.78
CA SER A 13 -34.04 21.02 20.64
C SER A 13 -33.03 22.10 20.31
N GLY A 14 -32.63 22.19 19.05
CA GLY A 14 -31.69 23.20 18.58
C GLY A 14 -30.92 22.75 17.35
N ARG A 15 -30.28 23.71 16.70
CA ARG A 15 -29.47 23.48 15.50
C ARG A 15 -28.02 23.85 15.78
N TYR A 16 -27.12 22.93 15.47
CA TYR A 16 -25.68 23.13 15.51
C TYR A 16 -25.16 23.31 14.09
N LEU A 17 -24.69 24.52 13.78
CA LEU A 17 -24.12 24.86 12.48
C LEU A 17 -22.64 24.50 12.44
N LEU A 18 -22.24 23.75 11.42
CA LEU A 18 -20.86 23.41 11.15
C LEU A 18 -20.27 24.49 10.24
N THR A 19 -19.36 25.29 10.80
CA THR A 19 -18.65 26.37 10.07
C THR A 19 -17.42 25.86 9.31
N GLY A 20 -17.04 24.60 9.51
CA GLY A 20 -15.92 23.92 8.87
C GLY A 20 -15.49 22.70 9.67
N GLY A 21 -14.32 22.15 9.33
CA GLY A 21 -13.75 20.97 9.97
C GLY A 21 -13.48 19.86 8.96
N SER A 22 -13.00 18.72 9.44
CA SER A 22 -12.78 17.55 8.60
C SER A 22 -13.26 16.27 9.27
N VAL A 23 -13.82 15.37 8.48
CA VAL A 23 -14.12 14.00 8.86
C VAL A 23 -13.04 13.11 8.31
N ARG A 24 -12.42 12.34 9.20
CA ARG A 24 -11.40 11.37 8.85
C ARG A 24 -11.99 9.97 8.91
N TYR A 25 -12.02 9.30 7.77
CA TYR A 25 -12.45 7.91 7.67
C TYR A 25 -11.22 7.02 7.46
N ASN A 26 -11.06 6.02 8.32
CA ASN A 26 -9.92 5.11 8.30
C ASN A 26 -10.39 3.65 8.11
N PRO A 27 -10.97 3.33 6.95
CA PRO A 27 -11.45 1.99 6.64
C PRO A 27 -10.32 0.94 6.71
N PRO A 28 -10.60 -0.31 7.07
CA PRO A 28 -9.56 -1.32 7.28
C PRO A 28 -8.68 -1.66 6.07
N VAL A 29 -9.16 -1.36 4.84
CA VAL A 29 -8.61 -1.89 3.58
C VAL A 29 -8.09 -0.78 2.64
N ILE A 30 -8.51 0.47 2.79
CA ILE A 30 -8.05 1.59 1.93
C ILE A 30 -7.36 2.68 2.76
N ALA A 31 -6.58 3.53 2.08
CA ALA A 31 -5.94 4.68 2.73
C ALA A 31 -6.95 5.57 3.44
N GLN A 32 -6.46 6.25 4.49
CA GLN A 32 -7.22 7.26 5.22
C GLN A 32 -7.82 8.29 4.25
N LYS A 33 -9.12 8.52 4.37
CA LYS A 33 -9.87 9.53 3.63
C LYS A 33 -10.19 10.71 4.52
N VAL A 34 -10.03 11.92 4.00
CA VAL A 34 -10.20 13.16 4.76
C VAL A 34 -11.14 14.07 3.98
N PHE A 35 -12.38 14.12 4.45
CA PHE A 35 -13.40 14.97 3.86
C PHE A 35 -13.47 16.28 4.61
N ALA A 36 -13.28 17.40 3.93
CA ALA A 36 -13.52 18.73 4.47
C ALA A 36 -15.03 19.02 4.53
N ILE A 37 -15.55 19.36 5.71
CA ILE A 37 -16.95 19.71 5.89
C ILE A 37 -17.21 21.07 5.24
N ARG A 38 -18.21 21.15 4.38
CA ARG A 38 -18.62 22.41 3.74
C ARG A 38 -19.35 23.30 4.76
N PRO A 39 -18.98 24.59 4.85
CA PRO A 39 -19.70 25.56 5.66
C PRO A 39 -21.19 25.59 5.29
N GLY A 40 -22.05 25.67 6.30
CA GLY A 40 -23.51 25.62 6.12
C GLY A 40 -24.13 24.26 6.43
N SER A 41 -23.31 23.21 6.53
CA SER A 41 -23.72 21.91 7.07
C SER A 41 -24.25 22.05 8.50
N TYR A 42 -25.22 21.24 8.92
CA TYR A 42 -25.76 21.30 10.28
C TYR A 42 -26.21 19.94 10.84
N VAL A 43 -26.35 19.92 12.17
CA VAL A 43 -27.02 18.87 12.92
C VAL A 43 -28.15 19.51 13.70
N GLU A 44 -29.34 18.96 13.64
CA GLU A 44 -30.54 19.50 14.28
C GLU A 44 -31.20 18.45 15.19
N TRP A 45 -31.59 18.87 16.38
CA TRP A 45 -32.39 18.06 17.29
C TRP A 45 -33.78 18.68 17.44
N THR A 46 -34.80 17.84 17.43
CA THR A 46 -36.23 18.22 17.53
C THR A 46 -36.96 17.43 18.62
N GLY A 47 -36.24 16.78 19.53
CA GLY A 47 -36.80 15.87 20.51
C GLY A 47 -35.76 14.88 21.01
N ASN A 48 -35.78 13.65 20.50
CA ASN A 48 -34.87 12.58 20.93
C ASN A 48 -33.39 13.00 20.77
N PRO A 49 -32.60 13.11 21.85
CA PRO A 49 -31.19 13.47 21.75
C PRO A 49 -30.34 12.43 21.01
N ALA A 50 -30.79 11.17 20.99
CA ALA A 50 -30.10 10.06 20.34
C ALA A 50 -30.39 9.95 18.83
N ASP A 51 -31.39 10.69 18.32
CA ASP A 51 -31.77 10.66 16.90
C ASP A 51 -31.76 12.08 16.29
N PRO A 52 -30.58 12.70 16.13
CA PRO A 52 -30.45 13.98 15.44
C PRO A 52 -30.76 13.86 13.95
N HIS A 53 -31.22 14.96 13.37
CA HIS A 53 -31.30 15.18 11.93
C HIS A 53 -30.00 15.77 11.38
N PHE A 54 -29.51 15.22 10.29
CA PHE A 54 -28.29 15.65 9.62
C PHE A 54 -28.61 16.35 8.31
N ASP A 55 -27.81 17.36 7.97
CA ASP A 55 -27.63 17.87 6.62
C ASP A 55 -26.18 18.29 6.50
N ILE A 56 -25.32 17.30 6.30
CA ILE A 56 -23.87 17.47 6.27
C ILE A 56 -23.39 17.18 4.86
N THR A 57 -22.70 18.16 4.27
CA THR A 57 -21.95 17.95 3.03
C THR A 57 -20.46 18.05 3.34
N ALA A 58 -19.70 17.05 2.94
CA ALA A 58 -18.24 17.07 3.02
C ALA A 58 -17.61 16.72 1.67
N THR A 59 -16.38 17.14 1.42
CA THR A 59 -15.71 16.97 0.13
C THR A 59 -14.26 16.54 0.29
N GLU A 60 -13.81 15.61 -0.55
CA GLU A 60 -12.41 15.22 -0.72
C GLU A 60 -12.03 15.44 -2.18
N THR A 61 -10.90 16.11 -2.41
CA THR A 61 -10.37 16.36 -3.76
C THR A 61 -9.31 15.31 -4.10
N VAL A 62 -9.51 14.61 -5.21
CA VAL A 62 -8.60 13.60 -5.76
C VAL A 62 -8.07 14.09 -7.09
N ARG A 63 -6.75 14.14 -7.22
CA ARG A 63 -6.08 14.49 -8.47
C ARG A 63 -5.80 13.22 -9.28
N ALA A 64 -6.31 13.16 -10.52
CA ALA A 64 -6.12 12.02 -11.40
C ALA A 64 -5.73 12.43 -12.82
N SER A 65 -4.88 11.62 -13.46
CA SER A 65 -4.54 11.75 -14.87
C SER A 65 -5.67 11.14 -15.69
N VAL A 66 -6.32 11.97 -16.50
CA VAL A 66 -7.44 11.62 -17.37
C VAL A 66 -6.92 11.46 -18.80
N SER A 67 -7.18 10.31 -19.40
CA SER A 67 -6.95 10.03 -20.82
C SER A 67 -8.29 9.82 -21.53
N THR A 68 -8.47 10.52 -22.65
CA THR A 68 -9.57 10.31 -23.60
C THR A 68 -9.08 9.47 -24.77
N ASP A 69 -9.92 8.63 -25.37
CA ASP A 69 -9.54 7.76 -26.48
C ASP A 69 -8.76 8.52 -27.58
N GLY A 70 -7.47 8.17 -27.75
CA GLY A 70 -6.56 8.78 -28.74
C GLY A 70 -6.00 10.17 -28.39
N GLY A 71 -6.24 10.67 -27.18
CA GLY A 71 -5.73 11.95 -26.68
C GLY A 71 -4.63 11.80 -25.61
N GLU A 72 -3.88 12.89 -25.38
CA GLU A 72 -2.88 12.93 -24.32
C GLU A 72 -3.52 12.90 -22.92
N SER A 73 -2.85 12.18 -22.00
CA SER A 73 -3.18 12.12 -20.58
C SER A 73 -2.97 13.50 -19.94
N ARG A 74 -3.96 13.97 -19.17
CA ARG A 74 -3.88 15.28 -18.50
C ARG A 74 -4.41 15.25 -17.07
N PRO A 75 -3.79 15.98 -16.13
CA PRO A 75 -4.23 15.99 -14.73
C PRO A 75 -5.55 16.75 -14.56
N VAL A 76 -6.47 16.17 -13.78
CA VAL A 76 -7.78 16.72 -13.43
C VAL A 76 -8.03 16.55 -11.94
N ASN A 77 -8.58 17.58 -11.31
CA ASN A 77 -9.03 17.53 -9.92
C ASN A 77 -10.52 17.14 -9.88
N PHE A 78 -10.79 16.02 -9.22
CA PHE A 78 -12.13 15.51 -8.94
C PHE A 78 -12.51 15.79 -7.50
N ASP A 79 -13.62 16.46 -7.29
CA ASP A 79 -14.23 16.66 -5.99
C ASP A 79 -15.27 15.57 -5.73
N ILE A 80 -14.94 14.68 -4.80
CA ILE A 80 -15.83 13.65 -4.29
C ILE A 80 -16.59 14.24 -3.10
N SER A 81 -17.91 14.37 -3.23
CA SER A 81 -18.78 14.87 -2.18
C SER A 81 -19.55 13.74 -1.50
N VAL A 82 -19.68 13.83 -0.18
CA VAL A 82 -20.55 12.97 0.63
C VAL A 82 -21.61 13.84 1.26
N GLN A 83 -22.87 13.48 1.08
CA GLN A 83 -24.01 14.13 1.72
C GLN A 83 -24.65 13.15 2.70
N VAL A 84 -24.80 13.58 3.94
CA VAL A 84 -25.46 12.84 5.02
C VAL A 84 -26.70 13.62 5.40
N ARG A 85 -27.86 13.01 5.18
CA ARG A 85 -29.18 13.62 5.40
C ARG A 85 -30.04 12.73 6.31
N ASN A 86 -31.19 13.26 6.70
CA ASN A 86 -32.23 12.61 7.51
C ASN A 86 -31.82 12.38 8.97
N SER A 87 -32.64 11.66 9.73
CA SER A 87 -32.34 11.31 11.11
C SER A 87 -31.30 10.17 11.19
N LEU A 88 -30.75 9.92 12.38
CA LEU A 88 -29.80 8.83 12.58
C LEU A 88 -30.47 7.46 12.36
N GLU A 89 -31.74 7.32 12.73
CA GLU A 89 -32.54 6.10 12.54
C GLU A 89 -32.86 5.81 11.06
N ASP A 90 -33.00 6.85 10.22
CA ASP A 90 -33.27 6.76 8.77
C ASP A 90 -32.19 7.48 7.96
N LEU A 91 -30.92 7.18 8.25
CA LEU A 91 -29.78 7.91 7.71
C LEU A 91 -29.65 7.72 6.19
N ALA A 92 -29.73 8.81 5.43
CA ALA A 92 -29.52 8.80 4.00
C ALA A 92 -28.11 9.32 3.65
N VAL A 93 -27.28 8.45 3.08
CA VAL A 93 -25.92 8.81 2.63
C VAL A 93 -25.85 8.73 1.11
N SER A 94 -25.44 9.83 0.47
CA SER A 94 -25.23 9.87 -0.97
C SER A 94 -23.86 10.41 -1.35
N PHE A 95 -23.37 9.97 -2.50
CA PHE A 95 -22.07 10.33 -3.04
C PHE A 95 -22.24 11.08 -4.35
N GLY A 96 -21.45 12.14 -4.53
CA GLY A 96 -21.41 12.92 -5.76
C GLY A 96 -19.99 13.08 -6.27
N LEU A 97 -19.86 13.30 -7.57
CA LEU A 97 -18.58 13.53 -8.24
C LEU A 97 -18.67 14.80 -9.09
N SER A 98 -17.68 15.67 -8.98
CA SER A 98 -17.57 16.87 -9.82
C SER A 98 -16.12 17.11 -10.22
N ALA A 99 -15.90 17.79 -11.35
CA ALA A 99 -14.57 18.21 -11.78
C ALA A 99 -14.58 19.72 -12.07
N PRO A 100 -14.62 20.58 -11.03
CA PRO A 100 -14.96 22.01 -11.17
C PRO A 100 -14.00 22.79 -12.07
N GLU A 101 -12.78 22.30 -12.27
CA GLU A 101 -11.75 22.94 -13.10
C GLU A 101 -11.72 22.40 -14.55
N ASP A 102 -12.57 21.43 -14.89
CA ASP A 102 -12.55 20.73 -16.17
C ASP A 102 -13.93 20.67 -16.85
N LEU A 103 -14.13 21.50 -17.87
CA LEU A 103 -15.40 21.61 -18.58
C LEU A 103 -15.79 20.31 -19.31
N THR A 104 -14.82 19.58 -19.87
CA THR A 104 -15.09 18.32 -20.57
C THR A 104 -15.61 17.28 -19.59
N MET A 105 -14.93 17.13 -18.45
CA MET A 105 -15.36 16.23 -17.39
C MET A 105 -16.66 16.68 -16.75
N GLN A 106 -16.92 17.97 -16.59
CA GLN A 106 -18.21 18.47 -16.10
C GLN A 106 -19.37 18.03 -16.98
N ASN A 107 -19.27 18.25 -18.29
CA ASN A 107 -20.31 17.86 -19.24
C ASN A 107 -20.53 16.34 -19.21
N GLN A 108 -19.44 15.56 -19.13
CA GLN A 108 -19.52 14.11 -19.02
C GLN A 108 -20.21 13.67 -17.72
N LEU A 109 -19.82 14.20 -16.57
CA LEU A 109 -20.38 13.86 -15.27
C LEU A 109 -21.84 14.29 -15.14
N GLN A 110 -22.25 15.38 -15.80
CA GLN A 110 -23.64 15.83 -15.87
C GLN A 110 -24.51 14.91 -16.73
N SER A 111 -23.93 14.21 -17.71
CA SER A 111 -24.66 13.24 -18.53
C SER A 111 -24.95 11.91 -17.81
N LEU A 112 -24.22 11.63 -16.72
CA LEU A 112 -24.41 10.43 -15.89
C LEU A 112 -25.63 10.58 -14.97
N THR A 113 -26.29 9.46 -14.66
CA THR A 113 -27.28 9.43 -13.57
C THR A 113 -26.60 9.62 -12.21
N ASP A 114 -27.37 9.96 -11.19
CA ASP A 114 -26.83 10.14 -9.83
C ASP A 114 -26.21 8.85 -9.29
N GLU A 115 -26.80 7.68 -9.58
CA GLU A 115 -26.24 6.38 -9.20
C GLU A 115 -24.92 6.09 -9.92
N GLN A 116 -24.84 6.37 -11.22
CA GLN A 116 -23.60 6.19 -11.99
C GLN A 116 -22.51 7.12 -11.48
N ARG A 117 -22.84 8.38 -11.20
CA ARG A 117 -21.91 9.37 -10.66
C ARG A 117 -21.42 8.97 -9.26
N ALA A 118 -22.32 8.46 -8.41
CA ALA A 118 -21.98 7.92 -7.10
C ALA A 118 -21.05 6.70 -7.21
N GLN A 119 -21.28 5.81 -8.18
CA GLN A 119 -20.40 4.67 -8.44
C GLN A 119 -19.01 5.12 -8.88
N GLN A 120 -18.91 6.12 -9.77
CA GLN A 120 -17.62 6.68 -10.20
C GLN A 120 -16.88 7.39 -9.05
N ALA A 121 -17.60 8.15 -8.22
CA ALA A 121 -17.05 8.72 -6.98
C ALA A 121 -16.46 7.63 -6.08
N MET A 122 -17.20 6.54 -5.87
CA MET A 122 -16.76 5.43 -5.05
C MET A 122 -15.54 4.72 -5.64
N ASN A 123 -15.51 4.53 -6.96
CA ASN A 123 -14.35 3.94 -7.64
C ASN A 123 -13.10 4.80 -7.50
N LEU A 124 -13.22 6.12 -7.63
CA LEU A 124 -12.11 7.04 -7.38
C LEU A 124 -11.69 7.02 -5.91
N LEU A 125 -12.64 6.89 -4.98
CA LEU A 125 -12.34 6.86 -3.55
C LEU A 125 -11.60 5.56 -3.15
N ILE A 126 -12.07 4.41 -3.63
CA ILE A 126 -11.56 3.09 -3.23
C ILE A 126 -10.36 2.67 -4.09
N TYR A 127 -10.49 2.79 -5.41
CA TYR A 127 -9.54 2.25 -6.39
C TYR A 127 -8.70 3.31 -7.07
N ASN A 128 -8.85 4.59 -6.70
CA ASN A 128 -8.15 5.71 -7.35
C ASN A 128 -8.37 5.73 -8.88
N THR A 129 -9.47 5.17 -9.36
CA THR A 129 -9.74 5.00 -10.80
C THR A 129 -11.13 5.49 -11.16
N TYR A 130 -11.24 6.19 -12.28
CA TYR A 130 -12.48 6.59 -12.94
C TYR A 130 -12.58 5.89 -14.29
N THR A 131 -13.78 5.41 -14.64
CA THR A 131 -14.05 4.80 -15.94
C THR A 131 -15.38 5.31 -16.46
N GLY A 132 -15.32 6.39 -17.24
CA GLY A 132 -16.47 6.96 -17.91
C GLY A 132 -16.52 6.60 -19.40
N PRO A 133 -17.61 6.95 -20.10
CA PRO A 133 -17.72 6.72 -21.54
C PRO A 133 -16.55 7.35 -22.31
N GLY A 134 -15.67 6.53 -22.91
CA GLY A 134 -14.50 6.96 -23.70
C GLY A 134 -13.41 7.70 -22.90
N THR A 135 -13.48 7.67 -21.57
CA THR A 135 -12.57 8.41 -20.69
C THR A 135 -12.17 7.55 -19.51
N THR A 136 -10.87 7.35 -19.31
CA THR A 136 -10.34 6.71 -18.10
C THR A 136 -9.52 7.72 -17.32
N ALA A 137 -9.62 7.69 -16.00
CA ALA A 137 -8.71 8.45 -15.14
C ALA A 137 -8.08 7.54 -14.10
N ARG A 138 -6.79 7.74 -13.84
CA ARG A 138 -6.05 7.05 -12.78
C ARG A 138 -5.38 8.09 -11.90
N ALA A 139 -5.59 8.03 -10.59
CA ALA A 139 -4.86 8.87 -9.65
C ALA A 139 -3.42 8.37 -9.55
N ASN A 140 -2.44 9.28 -9.64
CA ASN A 140 -1.00 8.99 -9.58
C ASN A 140 -0.53 8.56 -8.17
N ALA A 141 -1.43 8.08 -7.32
CA ALA A 141 -1.09 7.53 -6.03
C ALA A 141 -0.87 6.02 -6.20
N GLU A 142 0.23 5.50 -5.65
CA GLU A 142 0.37 4.07 -5.33
C GLU A 142 -0.98 3.58 -4.82
N ASN A 143 -1.61 2.63 -5.52
CA ASN A 143 -2.93 2.18 -5.13
C ASN A 143 -2.84 1.67 -3.69
N PRO A 144 -3.48 2.31 -2.71
CA PRO A 144 -3.27 1.97 -1.30
C PRO A 144 -3.75 0.55 -0.97
N LEU A 145 -4.58 -0.04 -1.85
CA LEU A 145 -4.94 -1.45 -1.83
C LEU A 145 -3.73 -2.36 -2.08
N ASN A 146 -2.77 -1.97 -2.92
CA ASN A 146 -1.57 -2.76 -3.21
C ASN A 146 -0.72 -2.93 -1.95
N ALA A 147 -0.43 -1.84 -1.24
CA ALA A 147 0.30 -1.89 0.03
C ALA A 147 -0.42 -2.71 1.10
N PHE A 148 -1.76 -2.67 1.13
CA PHE A 148 -2.57 -3.49 2.04
C PHE A 148 -2.57 -4.98 1.65
N VAL A 149 -2.84 -5.32 0.39
CA VAL A 149 -2.79 -6.69 -0.14
C VAL A 149 -1.41 -7.30 0.12
N GLN A 150 -0.36 -6.54 -0.16
CA GLN A 150 1.01 -6.93 0.15
C GLN A 150 1.18 -7.23 1.65
N LYS A 151 0.69 -6.36 2.53
CA LYS A 151 0.75 -6.54 3.98
C LYS A 151 -0.02 -7.79 4.44
N GLU A 152 -1.25 -8.00 3.99
CA GLU A 152 -2.07 -9.17 4.38
C GLU A 152 -1.48 -10.48 3.86
N LEU A 153 -1.00 -10.51 2.61
CA LEU A 153 -0.32 -11.67 2.06
C LEU A 153 0.96 -12.01 2.84
N ASN A 154 1.73 -10.99 3.24
CA ASN A 154 2.90 -11.16 4.09
C ASN A 154 2.54 -11.67 5.49
N GLN A 155 1.48 -11.15 6.11
CA GLN A 155 1.02 -11.60 7.43
C GLN A 155 0.48 -13.04 7.38
N TRP A 156 -0.31 -13.37 6.35
CA TRP A 156 -0.77 -14.74 6.10
C TRP A 156 0.40 -15.69 5.92
N ALA A 157 1.38 -15.32 5.09
CA ALA A 157 2.57 -16.12 4.82
C ALA A 157 3.35 -16.39 6.11
N GLN A 158 3.59 -15.36 6.94
CA GLN A 158 4.28 -15.49 8.22
C GLN A 158 3.56 -16.39 9.22
N ASN A 159 2.22 -16.34 9.26
CA ASN A 159 1.42 -17.08 10.24
C ASN A 159 1.08 -18.51 9.81
N SER A 160 0.95 -18.75 8.50
CA SER A 160 0.50 -20.03 7.93
C SER A 160 1.65 -20.97 7.59
N LEU A 161 2.79 -20.44 7.11
CA LEU A 161 3.89 -21.25 6.59
C LEU A 161 4.98 -21.46 7.65
N LYS A 162 4.84 -22.50 8.47
CA LYS A 162 5.87 -22.87 9.46
C LYS A 162 7.15 -23.37 8.78
N GLY A 163 8.27 -22.72 9.07
CA GLY A 163 9.60 -23.12 8.59
C GLY A 163 9.93 -22.69 7.16
N VAL A 164 9.12 -21.80 6.58
CA VAL A 164 9.29 -21.23 5.25
C VAL A 164 8.96 -19.75 5.33
N ASP A 165 9.90 -18.88 4.96
CA ASP A 165 9.68 -17.44 4.91
C ASP A 165 9.23 -17.08 3.49
N LEU A 166 7.95 -16.75 3.31
CA LEU A 166 7.39 -16.26 2.06
C LEU A 166 7.05 -14.78 2.21
N SER A 167 7.45 -13.98 1.23
CA SER A 167 7.12 -12.56 1.16
C SER A 167 6.63 -12.16 -0.23
N PHE A 168 5.71 -11.22 -0.28
CA PHE A 168 5.14 -10.63 -1.48
C PHE A 168 5.48 -9.13 -1.56
N GLY A 169 5.67 -8.65 -2.78
CA GLY A 169 5.91 -7.25 -3.15
C GLY A 169 4.96 -6.78 -4.23
N ILE A 170 4.52 -5.52 -4.16
CA ILE A 170 3.77 -4.86 -5.23
C ILE A 170 4.35 -3.47 -5.38
N ASP A 171 4.96 -3.20 -6.52
CA ASP A 171 5.56 -1.91 -6.87
C ASP A 171 4.78 -1.31 -8.05
N SER A 172 4.33 -0.06 -7.92
CA SER A 172 3.54 0.61 -8.96
C SER A 172 4.32 1.81 -9.50
N TYR A 173 4.44 1.88 -10.83
CA TYR A 173 5.13 2.93 -11.56
C TYR A 173 4.09 3.77 -12.32
N ASP A 174 4.31 5.07 -12.38
CA ASP A 174 3.41 6.00 -13.07
C ASP A 174 3.87 6.24 -14.53
N GLU A 175 3.13 7.08 -15.26
CA GLU A 175 3.45 7.42 -16.66
C GLU A 175 4.77 8.21 -16.82
N THR A 176 5.41 8.65 -15.73
CA THR A 176 6.72 9.32 -15.78
C THR A 176 7.89 8.33 -15.81
N ASP A 177 7.64 7.05 -15.54
CA ASP A 177 8.63 6.00 -15.74
C ASP A 177 8.91 5.84 -17.24
N PRO A 178 10.17 5.67 -17.66
CA PRO A 178 10.53 5.42 -19.07
C PRO A 178 9.81 4.24 -19.71
N ASN A 179 9.29 3.31 -18.91
CA ASN A 179 8.54 2.13 -19.35
C ASN A 179 7.02 2.27 -19.18
N GLY A 180 6.51 3.48 -18.90
CA GLY A 180 5.09 3.75 -18.73
C GLY A 180 4.49 3.24 -17.42
N ALA A 181 3.18 3.46 -17.28
CA ALA A 181 2.46 3.05 -16.08
C ALA A 181 2.32 1.52 -16.00
N ARG A 182 2.98 0.91 -15.02
CA ARG A 182 2.96 -0.55 -14.82
C ARG A 182 2.90 -0.91 -13.34
N THR A 183 2.44 -2.12 -13.05
CA THR A 183 2.50 -2.68 -11.69
C THR A 183 3.27 -3.99 -11.71
N ASP A 184 4.29 -4.06 -10.87
CA ASP A 184 5.16 -5.22 -10.72
C ASP A 184 4.78 -5.97 -9.44
N TYR A 185 4.43 -7.24 -9.58
CA TYR A 185 4.12 -8.16 -8.51
C TYR A 185 5.31 -9.08 -8.29
N SER A 186 5.95 -9.00 -7.13
CA SER A 186 7.09 -9.86 -6.79
C SER A 186 6.77 -10.82 -5.67
N TYR A 187 7.46 -11.96 -5.66
CA TYR A 187 7.38 -12.92 -4.57
C TYR A 187 8.77 -13.48 -4.27
N ARG A 188 9.00 -13.82 -3.01
CA ARG A 188 10.27 -14.38 -2.54
C ARG A 188 10.00 -15.42 -1.47
N LEU A 189 10.43 -16.64 -1.77
CA LEU A 189 10.39 -17.80 -0.90
C LEU A 189 11.79 -18.07 -0.36
N SER A 190 11.94 -18.30 0.94
CA SER A 190 13.19 -18.80 1.49
C SER A 190 12.97 -19.88 2.54
N LYS A 191 13.87 -20.85 2.56
CA LYS A 191 13.82 -21.98 3.49
C LYS A 191 15.20 -22.27 4.06
N ASN A 192 15.26 -22.36 5.37
CA ASN A 192 16.44 -22.82 6.09
C ASN A 192 16.41 -24.34 6.22
N LEU A 193 17.53 -24.98 5.90
CA LEU A 193 17.71 -26.43 5.93
C LEU A 193 18.90 -26.77 6.83
N PHE A 194 18.90 -28.00 7.37
CA PHE A 194 20.01 -28.57 8.16
C PHE A 194 20.46 -27.68 9.33
N GLY A 195 19.53 -27.29 10.20
CA GLY A 195 19.86 -26.43 11.36
C GLY A 195 20.40 -25.06 10.97
N ASN A 196 19.81 -24.47 9.93
CA ASN A 196 20.15 -23.14 9.39
C ASN A 196 21.54 -23.04 8.74
N ARG A 197 22.14 -24.17 8.33
CA ARG A 197 23.42 -24.13 7.60
C ARG A 197 23.25 -23.89 6.10
N PHE A 198 22.12 -24.28 5.54
CA PHE A 198 21.79 -24.02 4.13
C PHE A 198 20.54 -23.16 4.07
N ARG A 199 20.56 -22.13 3.23
CA ARG A 199 19.41 -21.28 2.96
C ARG A 199 19.16 -21.26 1.45
N VAL A 200 18.03 -21.79 1.05
CA VAL A 200 17.55 -21.75 -0.34
C VAL A 200 16.61 -20.56 -0.44
N ILE A 201 16.81 -19.72 -1.46
CA ILE A 201 15.98 -18.56 -1.75
C ILE A 201 15.58 -18.66 -3.22
N ILE A 202 14.28 -18.52 -3.47
CA ILE A 202 13.69 -18.49 -4.81
C ILE A 202 12.81 -17.24 -4.87
N GLY A 203 12.91 -16.45 -5.93
CA GLY A 203 12.05 -15.30 -6.16
C GLY A 203 11.73 -15.12 -7.62
N GLY A 204 10.71 -14.32 -7.89
CA GLY A 204 10.31 -13.92 -9.22
C GLY A 204 9.43 -12.68 -9.18
N LYS A 205 9.25 -12.05 -10.34
CA LYS A 205 8.40 -10.88 -10.53
C LYS A 205 7.55 -11.04 -11.80
N PHE A 206 6.37 -10.45 -11.76
CA PHE A 206 5.42 -10.42 -12.86
C PHE A 206 4.96 -8.98 -13.07
N SER A 207 5.00 -8.46 -14.29
CA SER A 207 4.59 -7.10 -14.62
C SER A 207 3.32 -7.07 -15.47
N THR A 208 2.46 -6.07 -15.27
CA THR A 208 1.18 -5.95 -16.01
C THR A 208 1.32 -5.52 -17.47
N ASP A 209 2.49 -5.03 -17.88
CA ASP A 209 2.75 -4.52 -19.23
C ASP A 209 3.31 -5.58 -20.19
N THR A 210 3.63 -6.78 -19.68
CA THR A 210 4.18 -7.84 -20.51
C THR A 210 3.06 -8.56 -21.27
N ASP A 211 3.20 -8.67 -22.60
CA ASP A 211 2.26 -9.42 -23.45
C ASP A 211 2.13 -10.85 -22.89
N PRO A 212 0.91 -11.33 -22.53
CA PRO A 212 0.71 -12.62 -21.85
C PRO A 212 1.18 -13.85 -22.67
N THR A 213 1.60 -13.63 -23.92
CA THR A 213 2.10 -14.66 -24.84
C THR A 213 3.63 -14.86 -24.80
N GLU A 214 4.39 -13.94 -24.19
CA GLU A 214 5.84 -14.06 -24.02
C GLU A 214 6.18 -14.88 -22.76
N ASN A 215 6.26 -16.21 -22.92
CA ASN A 215 6.83 -17.21 -22.01
C ASN A 215 6.55 -17.04 -20.49
N LEU A 216 5.27 -17.22 -20.11
CA LEU A 216 4.80 -17.46 -18.73
C LEU A 216 5.55 -18.55 -17.93
N LYS A 217 6.37 -19.41 -18.57
CA LYS A 217 7.13 -20.47 -17.88
C LYS A 217 8.56 -20.08 -17.54
N GLU A 218 9.16 -19.13 -18.25
CA GLU A 218 10.54 -18.69 -18.00
C GLU A 218 10.59 -17.50 -17.04
N ASN A 219 9.56 -16.65 -17.04
CA ASN A 219 9.46 -15.43 -16.23
C ASN A 219 8.86 -15.62 -14.82
N MET A 220 8.60 -16.86 -14.39
CA MET A 220 8.07 -17.09 -13.04
C MET A 220 9.17 -17.11 -11.98
N ILE A 221 10.41 -17.51 -12.32
CA ILE A 221 11.50 -17.67 -11.35
C ILE A 221 12.73 -16.94 -11.88
N ASP A 222 12.93 -15.72 -11.38
CA ASP A 222 14.01 -14.82 -11.83
C ASP A 222 15.25 -14.95 -10.93
N ASP A 223 15.04 -15.24 -9.66
CA ASP A 223 16.07 -15.29 -8.64
C ASP A 223 16.17 -16.67 -8.02
N ILE A 224 17.33 -17.32 -8.15
CA ILE A 224 17.65 -18.52 -7.38
C ILE A 224 18.95 -18.27 -6.65
N SER A 225 18.97 -18.46 -5.34
CA SER A 225 20.22 -18.49 -4.59
C SER A 225 20.26 -19.57 -3.53
N LEU A 226 21.45 -20.16 -3.42
CA LEU A 226 21.80 -21.12 -2.40
C LEU A 226 22.92 -20.53 -1.56
N GLU A 227 22.66 -20.37 -0.27
CA GLU A 227 23.65 -19.89 0.68
C GLU A 227 24.04 -20.99 1.65
N TYR A 228 25.35 -21.08 1.91
CA TYR A 228 25.92 -21.99 2.89
C TYR A 228 26.68 -21.21 3.98
N VAL A 229 26.32 -21.46 5.24
CA VAL A 229 26.98 -20.84 6.39
C VAL A 229 28.32 -21.52 6.66
N LEU A 230 29.41 -20.75 6.56
CA LEU A 230 30.77 -21.28 6.75
C LEU A 230 31.19 -21.32 8.22
N THR A 231 30.72 -20.36 9.03
CA THR A 231 31.10 -20.25 10.44
C THR A 231 29.93 -20.55 11.37
N ARG A 232 30.22 -21.17 12.53
CA ARG A 232 29.21 -21.37 13.58
C ARG A 232 28.59 -20.07 14.11
N ARG A 233 29.28 -18.94 13.92
CA ARG A 233 28.81 -17.60 14.30
C ARG A 233 27.83 -16.99 13.29
N GLY A 234 27.58 -17.65 12.15
CA GLY A 234 26.63 -17.14 11.14
C GLY A 234 27.07 -15.81 10.53
N ASN A 235 28.36 -15.59 10.38
CA ASN A 235 28.92 -14.30 9.98
C ASN A 235 29.71 -14.35 8.66
N MET A 236 29.83 -15.55 8.08
CA MET A 236 30.51 -15.80 6.81
C MET A 236 29.71 -16.82 6.00
N PHE A 237 29.44 -16.52 4.74
CA PHE A 237 28.57 -17.34 3.88
C PHE A 237 29.17 -17.46 2.48
N LEU A 238 29.02 -18.63 1.88
CA LEU A 238 29.19 -18.82 0.45
C LEU A 238 27.81 -18.72 -0.19
N ARG A 239 27.66 -17.90 -1.24
CA ARG A 239 26.41 -17.71 -1.97
C ARG A 239 26.61 -18.12 -3.42
N LEU A 240 25.85 -19.10 -3.87
CA LEU A 240 25.66 -19.38 -5.28
C LEU A 240 24.38 -18.68 -5.71
N PHE A 241 24.40 -17.97 -6.83
CA PHE A 241 23.22 -17.28 -7.31
C PHE A 241 23.11 -17.34 -8.83
N ARG A 242 21.87 -17.36 -9.29
CA ARG A 242 21.44 -17.10 -10.65
C ARG A 242 20.38 -16.01 -10.57
N HIS A 243 20.59 -14.94 -11.32
CA HIS A 243 19.61 -13.89 -11.55
C HIS A 243 19.33 -13.82 -13.05
N THR A 244 18.07 -13.77 -13.41
CA THR A 244 17.61 -13.57 -14.78
C THR A 244 16.86 -12.24 -14.83
N GLY A 245 17.24 -11.35 -15.74
CA GLY A 245 16.60 -10.04 -15.92
C GLY A 245 16.55 -9.61 -17.37
N TYR A 246 15.61 -8.72 -17.70
CA TYR A 246 15.49 -8.08 -19.01
C TYR A 246 16.09 -6.68 -18.95
N GLU A 247 17.06 -6.37 -19.81
CA GLU A 247 17.73 -5.05 -19.82
C GLU A 247 17.25 -4.15 -20.99
N SER A 248 16.67 -4.67 -22.08
CA SER A 248 16.06 -3.85 -23.15
C SER A 248 15.39 -4.72 -24.24
N ILE A 249 14.48 -4.13 -25.04
CA ILE A 249 13.86 -4.73 -26.24
C ILE A 249 14.92 -5.15 -27.29
N LEU A 250 16.11 -4.54 -27.23
CA LEU A 250 17.21 -4.79 -28.18
C LEU A 250 18.22 -5.85 -27.73
N GLU A 251 18.30 -6.18 -26.43
CA GLU A 251 19.37 -7.01 -25.86
C GLU A 251 18.91 -8.37 -25.29
N GLY A 252 17.60 -8.58 -25.10
CA GLY A 252 17.06 -9.88 -24.67
C GLY A 252 17.29 -10.21 -23.19
N GLU A 253 17.05 -11.46 -22.81
CA GLU A 253 17.22 -11.96 -21.44
C GLU A 253 18.70 -12.07 -21.07
N ILE A 254 19.13 -11.41 -19.99
CA ILE A 254 20.47 -11.56 -19.41
C ILE A 254 20.37 -12.46 -18.17
N THR A 255 21.01 -13.62 -18.25
CA THR A 255 21.19 -14.51 -17.09
C THR A 255 22.58 -14.31 -16.49
N GLU A 256 22.64 -13.78 -15.27
CA GLU A 256 23.85 -13.66 -14.47
C GLU A 256 23.96 -14.83 -13.49
N THR A 257 25.02 -15.63 -13.59
CA THR A 257 25.31 -16.70 -12.64
C THR A 257 26.67 -16.49 -11.99
N GLY A 258 26.73 -16.59 -10.66
CA GLY A 258 27.94 -16.29 -9.93
C GLY A 258 28.08 -16.98 -8.59
N VAL A 259 29.30 -16.88 -8.06
CA VAL A 259 29.65 -17.32 -6.70
C VAL A 259 30.13 -16.11 -5.93
N GLY A 260 29.45 -15.80 -4.83
CA GLY A 260 29.77 -14.72 -3.92
C GLY A 260 30.23 -15.25 -2.56
N PHE A 261 31.08 -14.49 -1.90
CA PHE A 261 31.47 -14.73 -0.52
C PHE A 261 31.08 -13.52 0.33
N ILE A 262 30.29 -13.75 1.38
CA ILE A 262 29.68 -12.68 2.17
C ILE A 262 30.23 -12.76 3.59
N ILE A 263 30.84 -11.67 4.07
CA ILE A 263 31.23 -11.50 5.48
C ILE A 263 30.39 -10.39 6.11
N ARG A 264 29.74 -10.70 7.23
CA ARG A 264 29.06 -9.72 8.09
C ARG A 264 29.85 -9.56 9.38
N LYS A 265 30.34 -8.36 9.69
CA LYS A 265 31.05 -8.08 10.95
C LYS A 265 30.68 -6.68 11.43
N LYS A 266 30.20 -6.57 12.68
CA LYS A 266 29.90 -5.28 13.33
C LYS A 266 31.23 -4.64 13.75
N MET A 267 31.52 -3.43 13.27
CA MET A 267 32.77 -2.72 13.56
C MET A 267 32.54 -1.22 13.71
N ALA A 268 33.37 -0.59 14.54
CA ALA A 268 33.38 0.86 14.71
C ALA A 268 34.23 1.58 13.64
N ARG A 269 35.12 0.86 12.94
CA ARG A 269 36.03 1.42 11.93
C ARG A 269 36.16 0.46 10.73
N LEU A 270 36.10 0.99 9.50
CA LEU A 270 36.20 0.23 8.24
C LEU A 270 37.50 -0.58 8.11
N LEU A 271 38.62 -0.06 8.63
CA LEU A 271 39.94 -0.73 8.59
C LEU A 271 40.02 -2.03 9.41
N ASP A 272 39.10 -2.27 10.35
CA ASP A 272 39.07 -3.51 11.13
C ASP A 272 38.55 -4.72 10.31
N LEU A 273 38.12 -4.51 9.07
CA LEU A 273 37.69 -5.56 8.15
C LEU A 273 38.84 -6.41 7.62
N PHE A 274 40.03 -5.81 7.48
CA PHE A 274 41.25 -6.47 6.96
C PHE A 274 42.23 -6.91 8.06
N ARG A 275 41.95 -6.59 9.32
CA ARG A 275 42.77 -7.07 10.44
C ARG A 275 42.43 -8.51 10.74
N SER A 276 43.34 -9.42 10.36
CA SER A 276 43.31 -10.83 10.76
C SER A 276 43.16 -10.93 12.27
N ALA A 277 42.14 -11.66 12.71
CA ALA A 277 41.94 -11.96 14.11
C ALA A 277 42.98 -12.99 14.55
N ASP A 278 44.18 -12.52 14.91
CA ASP A 278 45.14 -13.37 15.64
C ASP A 278 45.64 -12.69 16.92
N ARG A 279 45.36 -13.42 18.02
CA ARG A 279 45.98 -13.40 19.36
C ARG A 279 46.16 -12.07 20.12
N THR A 280 45.33 -11.90 21.15
CA THR A 280 45.85 -11.72 22.54
C THR A 280 44.78 -12.05 23.58
N GLY A 281 44.78 -13.30 24.03
CA GLY A 281 44.09 -13.77 25.22
C GLY A 281 45.02 -14.71 25.99
N LYS A 282 46.15 -14.19 26.48
CA LYS A 282 47.06 -14.93 27.37
C LYS A 282 47.37 -14.07 28.59
N LYS A 283 47.22 -14.72 29.76
CA LYS A 283 47.62 -14.34 31.13
C LYS A 283 46.58 -13.60 32.00
N ARG A 284 45.85 -14.38 32.80
CA ARG A 284 46.06 -14.46 34.27
C ARG A 284 45.29 -15.66 34.81
N ASN A 285 46.02 -16.68 35.26
CA ASN A 285 45.70 -17.48 36.43
C ASN A 285 47.01 -18.16 36.82
N ARG A 286 47.66 -17.60 37.85
CA ARG A 286 48.83 -18.16 38.50
C ARG A 286 48.35 -18.52 39.91
N HIS A 287 48.38 -19.82 40.19
CA HIS A 287 48.34 -20.50 41.49
C HIS A 287 47.65 -19.81 42.66
N GLU A 288 46.53 -20.40 43.09
CA GLU A 288 46.23 -20.56 44.51
C GLU A 288 45.81 -22.02 44.67
N SER A 289 46.73 -22.82 45.21
CA SER A 289 46.50 -24.19 45.66
C SER A 289 46.61 -24.20 47.18
N ASP A 290 45.61 -24.85 47.78
CA ASP A 290 45.63 -25.55 49.06
C ASP A 290 45.22 -24.78 50.32
N THR A 291 43.95 -24.97 50.68
CA THR A 291 43.52 -25.22 52.07
C THR A 291 43.92 -26.64 52.48
N HIS A 292 44.85 -26.78 53.43
CA HIS A 292 44.69 -27.46 54.73
C HIS A 292 46.01 -27.51 55.50
#